data_AF-A0A2E5B8V2-F1
#
_entry.id   AF-A0A2E5B8V2-F1
#
_cell.length_a   1.000
_cell.length_b   1.000
_cell.length_c   1.000
_cell.angle_alpha   90.00
_cell.angle_beta   90.00
_cell.angle_gamma   90.00
#
_symmetry.space_group_name_H-M   'P 1'
#
loop_
_entity.id
_entity.type
_entity.pdbx_description
1 polymer ?
#
loop_
_entity_poly.entity_id
_entity_poly.type
_entity_poly.pdbx_seq_one_letter_code
_entity_poly.pdbx_strand_id
1 'polypeptide(L)'
;MIIEGNELSVFQLMEYYANRNQCYLVYMDLSTYNNLDASKKTTVNSWYEGFIDEYALDIIKQGVYTTIRFETEDTATVNASAWFPKQADCPDSDHFINAYVLDTYGDIVWQNVPDPT
;
A
#
# COMPACT_ATOMS: atom_id res chain seq x y z
N MET A 1 -13.54 -33.04 -16.94
CA MET A 1 -13.20 -31.83 -17.70
C MET A 1 -12.46 -30.92 -16.75
N ILE A 2 -11.16 -30.71 -17.00
CA ILE A 2 -10.37 -29.73 -16.25
C ILE A 2 -10.49 -28.44 -17.05
N ILE A 3 -11.03 -27.39 -16.42
CA ILE A 3 -11.07 -26.05 -17.01
C ILE A 3 -9.86 -25.33 -16.43
N GLU A 4 -8.99 -24.82 -17.31
CA GLU A 4 -7.88 -23.96 -16.90
C GLU A 4 -8.44 -22.61 -16.44
N GLY A 5 -8.08 -22.18 -15.23
CA GLY A 5 -8.47 -20.88 -14.69
C GLY A 5 -7.58 -19.78 -15.25
N ASN A 6 -8.11 -18.56 -15.39
CA ASN A 6 -7.30 -17.40 -15.72
C ASN A 6 -6.47 -16.95 -14.51
N GLU A 7 -5.27 -16.41 -14.77
CA GLU A 7 -4.48 -15.74 -13.73
C GLU A 7 -5.25 -14.52 -13.20
N LEU A 8 -5.31 -14.38 -11.87
CA LEU A 8 -5.91 -13.22 -11.23
C LEU A 8 -4.84 -12.16 -10.98
N SER A 9 -5.16 -10.92 -11.32
CA SER A 9 -4.35 -9.77 -10.92
C SER A 9 -4.37 -9.58 -9.40
N VAL A 10 -3.36 -8.88 -8.87
CA VAL A 10 -3.31 -8.57 -7.43
C VAL A 10 -4.55 -7.82 -6.96
N PHE A 11 -5.09 -6.90 -7.77
CA PHE A 11 -6.31 -6.16 -7.45
C PHE A 11 -7.53 -7.06 -7.32
N GLN A 12 -7.69 -8.03 -8.23
CA GLN A 12 -8.77 -9.02 -8.12
C GLN A 12 -8.61 -9.88 -6.87
N LEU A 13 -7.39 -10.28 -6.52
CA LEU A 13 -7.16 -11.05 -5.28
C LEU A 13 -7.52 -10.24 -4.02
N MET A 14 -7.19 -8.94 -4.01
CA MET A 14 -7.54 -8.04 -2.91
C MET A 14 -9.04 -7.80 -2.83
N GLU A 15 -9.71 -7.56 -3.96
CA GLU A 15 -11.17 -7.45 -4.06
C GLU A 15 -11.85 -8.71 -3.48
N TYR A 16 -11.43 -9.89 -3.91
CA TYR A 16 -11.95 -11.15 -3.37
C TYR A 16 -11.72 -11.27 -1.86
N TYR A 17 -10.56 -10.87 -1.36
CA TYR A 17 -10.26 -10.91 0.07
C TYR A 17 -11.12 -9.92 0.86
N ALA A 18 -11.21 -8.66 0.42
CA ALA A 18 -11.97 -7.60 1.06
C ALA A 18 -13.46 -7.95 1.12
N ASN A 19 -14.01 -8.45 0.01
CA ASN A 19 -15.39 -8.88 -0.08
C ASN A 19 -15.68 -10.10 0.80
N ARG A 20 -14.83 -11.13 0.76
CA ARG A 20 -15.03 -12.33 1.57
C ARG A 20 -14.96 -12.05 3.07
N ASN A 21 -14.05 -11.18 3.49
CA ASN A 21 -13.79 -10.90 4.91
C ASN A 21 -14.54 -9.67 5.44
N GLN A 22 -15.27 -8.97 4.57
CA GLN A 22 -15.99 -7.73 4.88
C GLN A 22 -15.08 -6.74 5.62
N CYS A 23 -13.94 -6.42 4.98
CA CYS A 23 -12.93 -5.55 5.56
C CYS A 23 -12.39 -4.54 4.55
N TYR A 24 -11.73 -3.51 5.07
CA TYR A 24 -11.05 -2.50 4.28
C TYR A 24 -9.56 -2.84 4.19
N LEU A 25 -8.94 -2.55 3.06
CA LEU A 25 -7.52 -2.86 2.83
C LEU A 25 -6.77 -1.60 2.44
N VAL A 26 -5.62 -1.36 3.08
CA VAL A 26 -4.59 -0.49 2.52
C VAL A 26 -3.62 -1.37 1.75
N TYR A 27 -3.51 -1.15 0.45
CA TYR A 27 -2.52 -1.77 -0.42
C TYR A 27 -1.36 -0.81 -0.67
N MET A 28 -0.13 -1.32 -0.64
CA MET A 28 1.11 -0.59 -0.88
C MET A 28 1.90 -1.29 -1.98
N ASP A 29 2.22 -0.57 -3.05
CA ASP A 29 3.11 -1.06 -4.08
C ASP A 29 4.57 -0.85 -3.66
N LEU A 30 5.20 -1.93 -3.18
CA LEU A 30 6.59 -1.92 -2.72
C LEU A 30 7.59 -2.25 -3.84
N SER A 31 7.16 -2.31 -5.11
CA SER A 31 8.06 -2.67 -6.22
C SER A 31 9.28 -1.73 -6.32
N THR A 32 9.07 -0.41 -6.24
CA THR A 32 10.15 0.57 -6.22
C THR A 32 11.01 0.42 -4.98
N TYR A 33 10.40 0.42 -3.79
CA TYR A 33 11.10 0.28 -2.51
C TYR A 33 11.99 -0.97 -2.47
N ASN A 34 11.48 -2.11 -2.95
CA ASN A 34 12.20 -3.38 -2.93
C ASN A 34 13.45 -3.39 -3.81
N ASN A 35 13.46 -2.61 -4.89
CA ASN A 35 14.60 -2.47 -5.79
C ASN A 35 15.68 -1.50 -5.28
N LEU A 36 15.41 -0.74 -4.21
CA LEU A 36 16.40 0.14 -3.60
C LEU A 36 17.52 -0.67 -2.92
N ASP A 37 18.72 -0.11 -2.93
CA ASP A 37 19.84 -0.64 -2.16
C ASP A 37 19.62 -0.48 -0.64
N ALA A 38 20.41 -1.20 0.15
CA ALA A 38 20.26 -1.21 1.61
C ALA A 38 20.46 0.18 2.24
N SER A 39 21.37 0.99 1.73
CA SER A 39 21.63 2.33 2.24
C SER A 39 20.43 3.24 1.99
N LYS A 40 19.86 3.19 0.77
CA LYS A 40 18.70 4.00 0.41
C LYS A 40 17.46 3.57 1.18
N LYS A 41 17.26 2.26 1.38
CA LYS A 41 16.19 1.76 2.26
C LYS A 41 16.31 2.32 3.68
N THR A 42 17.51 2.36 4.26
CA THR A 42 17.71 2.99 5.58
C THR A 42 17.29 4.46 5.57
N THR A 43 17.67 5.23 4.56
CA THR A 43 17.26 6.64 4.43
C THR A 43 15.74 6.80 4.35
N VAL A 44 15.08 6.02 3.48
CA VAL A 44 13.62 6.06 3.32
C VAL A 44 12.93 5.67 4.63
N ASN A 45 13.37 4.58 5.27
CA ASN A 45 12.81 4.11 6.54
C ASN A 45 12.91 5.17 7.64
N SER A 46 14.09 5.79 7.82
CA SER A 46 14.27 6.85 8.82
C SER A 46 13.44 8.09 8.54
N TRP A 47 13.10 8.38 7.29
CA TRP A 47 12.19 9.47 6.96
C TRP A 47 10.74 9.14 7.35
N TYR A 48 10.27 7.93 6.99
CA TYR A 48 8.93 7.46 7.34
C TYR A 48 8.71 7.36 8.86
N GLU A 49 9.74 7.00 9.65
CA GLU A 49 9.68 6.92 11.13
C GLU A 49 9.14 8.19 11.81
N GLY A 50 9.18 9.35 11.15
CA GLY A 50 8.64 10.59 11.69
C GLY A 50 7.12 10.72 11.70
N PHE A 51 6.39 9.88 10.96
CA PHE A 51 4.94 10.05 10.78
C PHE A 51 4.14 8.77 10.53
N ILE A 52 4.76 7.68 10.07
CA ILE A 52 4.06 6.39 9.91
C ILE A 52 3.98 5.65 11.25
N ASP A 53 2.95 4.82 11.41
CA ASP A 53 2.88 3.88 12.53
C ASP A 53 4.00 2.82 12.45
N GLU A 54 4.60 2.46 13.59
CA GLU A 54 5.72 1.51 13.67
C GLU A 54 5.37 0.15 13.06
N TYR A 55 4.15 -0.35 13.30
CA TYR A 55 3.70 -1.64 12.77
C TYR A 55 3.60 -1.62 11.24
N ALA A 56 3.07 -0.52 10.68
CA ALA A 56 2.99 -0.35 9.23
C ALA A 56 4.39 -0.21 8.60
N LEU A 57 5.31 0.49 9.27
CA LEU A 57 6.69 0.59 8.80
C LEU A 57 7.41 -0.76 8.81
N ASP A 58 7.20 -1.58 9.84
CA ASP A 58 7.80 -2.91 9.91
C ASP A 58 7.32 -3.82 8.77
N ILE A 59 6.06 -3.66 8.35
CA ILE A 59 5.53 -4.33 7.16
C ILE A 59 6.27 -3.87 5.89
N ILE A 60 6.47 -2.56 5.71
CA ILE A 60 7.22 -2.01 4.58
C ILE A 60 8.67 -2.50 4.61
N LYS A 61 9.33 -2.49 5.78
CA LYS A 61 10.72 -2.95 5.98
C LYS A 61 10.90 -4.41 5.57
N GLN A 62 9.91 -5.26 5.79
CA GLN A 62 9.94 -6.66 5.34
C GLN A 62 9.89 -6.79 3.81
N GLY A 63 9.22 -5.86 3.11
CA GLY A 63 9.16 -5.81 1.64
C GLY A 63 8.35 -6.94 0.98
N VAL A 64 7.71 -7.81 1.76
CA VAL A 64 6.96 -8.97 1.25
C VAL A 64 5.46 -8.76 1.33
N TYR A 65 4.97 -8.24 2.45
CA TYR A 65 3.55 -8.00 2.67
C TYR A 65 3.16 -6.61 2.15
N THR A 66 2.10 -6.57 1.35
CA THR A 66 1.67 -5.35 0.64
C THR A 66 0.30 -4.86 1.07
N THR A 67 -0.38 -5.56 2.00
CA THR A 67 -1.74 -5.22 2.42
C THR A 67 -1.87 -5.14 3.93
N ILE A 68 -2.56 -4.13 4.43
CA ILE A 68 -2.94 -3.96 5.84
C ILE A 68 -4.47 -3.93 5.94
N ARG A 69 -5.04 -4.74 6.83
CA ARG A 69 -6.48 -4.84 7.03
C ARG A 69 -6.97 -3.86 8.10
N PHE A 70 -8.12 -3.25 7.84
CA PHE A 70 -8.84 -2.40 8.78
C PHE A 70 -10.31 -2.82 8.92
N GLU A 71 -10.92 -2.43 10.05
CA GLU A 71 -12.33 -2.66 10.34
C GLU A 71 -13.25 -1.61 9.72
N THR A 72 -12.76 -0.37 9.53
CA THR A 72 -13.54 0.73 8.98
C THR A 72 -12.81 1.48 7.87
N GLU A 73 -13.57 2.04 6.92
CA GLU A 73 -13.05 2.85 5.81
C GLU A 73 -12.31 4.08 6.30
N ASP A 74 -12.92 4.80 7.25
CA ASP A 74 -12.36 6.03 7.79
C ASP A 74 -10.97 5.80 8.39
N THR A 75 -10.80 4.72 9.17
CA THR A 75 -9.51 4.39 9.76
C THR A 75 -8.48 4.06 8.69
N ALA A 76 -8.86 3.26 7.68
CA ALA A 76 -7.97 2.89 6.58
C ALA A 76 -7.52 4.13 5.78
N THR A 77 -8.46 5.00 5.43
CA THR A 77 -8.22 6.20 4.61
C THR A 77 -7.43 7.26 5.37
N VAL A 78 -7.79 7.55 6.62
CA VAL A 78 -7.07 8.51 7.47
C VAL A 78 -5.63 8.06 7.64
N ASN A 79 -5.41 6.80 8.00
CA ASN A 79 -4.06 6.26 8.16
C ASN A 79 -3.28 6.30 6.84
N ALA A 80 -3.86 5.80 5.74
CA ALA A 80 -3.18 5.84 4.44
C ALA A 80 -2.81 7.27 4.01
N SER A 81 -3.69 8.24 4.23
CA SER A 81 -3.44 9.65 3.92
C SER A 81 -2.38 10.30 4.81
N ALA A 82 -2.23 9.84 6.05
CA ALA A 82 -1.21 10.32 6.98
C ALA A 82 0.15 9.66 6.72
N TRP A 83 0.14 8.41 6.30
CA TRP A 83 1.33 7.59 6.12
C TRP A 83 1.98 7.74 4.76
N PHE A 84 1.23 7.99 3.68
CA PHE A 84 1.77 8.06 2.32
C PHE A 84 1.68 9.49 1.78
N PRO A 85 2.77 10.26 1.87
CA PRO A 85 2.82 11.60 1.33
C PRO A 85 2.72 11.62 -0.20
N LYS A 86 2.25 12.75 -0.73
CA LYS A 86 2.20 12.98 -2.18
C LYS A 86 3.62 13.10 -2.73
N GLN A 87 3.77 12.78 -4.00
CA GLN A 87 5.07 12.80 -4.67
C GLN A 87 5.77 14.16 -4.58
N ALA A 88 5.03 15.27 -4.71
CA ALA A 88 5.57 16.62 -4.56
C ALA A 88 6.12 16.95 -3.16
N ASP A 89 5.65 16.25 -2.12
CA ASP A 89 6.07 16.44 -0.72
C ASP A 89 7.18 15.46 -0.31
N CYS A 90 7.52 14.51 -1.18
CA CYS A 90 8.61 13.56 -0.97
C CYS A 90 9.98 14.22 -1.22
N PRO A 91 11.03 13.88 -0.45
CA PRO A 91 12.38 14.38 -0.68
C PRO A 91 12.92 14.04 -2.08
N ASP A 92 12.57 12.86 -2.57
CA ASP A 92 12.87 12.37 -3.91
C ASP A 92 11.88 11.27 -4.33
N SER A 93 12.01 10.78 -5.56
CA SER A 93 11.14 9.75 -6.13
C SER A 93 11.18 8.41 -5.39
N ASP A 94 12.27 8.10 -4.68
CA ASP A 94 12.42 6.81 -4.00
C ASP A 94 11.63 6.75 -2.68
N HIS A 95 11.23 7.91 -2.14
CA HIS A 95 10.40 8.00 -0.94
C HIS A 95 8.91 7.86 -1.27
N PHE A 96 8.53 7.96 -2.54
CA PHE A 96 7.14 7.86 -2.95
C PHE A 96 6.70 6.40 -3.07
N ILE A 97 5.60 6.05 -2.40
CA ILE A 97 4.99 4.72 -2.44
C ILE A 97 3.57 4.88 -2.95
N ASN A 98 3.25 4.17 -4.05
CA ASN A 98 1.87 4.10 -4.51
C ASN A 98 1.05 3.31 -3.49
N ALA A 99 -0.06 3.88 -3.06
CA ALA A 99 -0.93 3.25 -2.07
C ALA A 99 -2.39 3.41 -2.45
N TYR A 100 -3.22 2.44 -2.06
CA TYR A 100 -4.64 2.40 -2.38
C TYR A 100 -5.41 1.94 -1.16
N VAL A 101 -6.61 2.48 -0.95
CA VAL A 101 -7.57 1.94 0.00
C VAL A 101 -8.70 1.30 -0.78
N LEU A 102 -8.97 0.04 -0.48
CA LEU A 102 -10.10 -0.71 -1.02
C LEU A 102 -11.18 -0.86 0.04
N ASP A 103 -12.43 -0.71 -0.37
CA ASP A 103 -13.60 -0.94 0.46
C ASP A 103 -13.98 -2.43 0.54
N THR A 104 -15.08 -2.72 1.24
CA THR A 104 -15.59 -4.09 1.42
C THR A 104 -16.17 -4.71 0.14
N TYR A 105 -16.37 -3.93 -0.92
CA TYR A 105 -16.76 -4.41 -2.24
C TYR A 105 -15.55 -4.60 -3.16
N GLY A 106 -14.38 -4.12 -2.75
CA GLY A 106 -13.14 -4.12 -3.53
C GLY A 106 -12.99 -2.90 -4.44
N ASP A 107 -13.84 -1.89 -4.26
CA ASP A 107 -13.72 -0.62 -4.95
C ASP A 107 -12.64 0.24 -4.30
N ILE A 108 -11.88 0.98 -5.12
CA ILE A 108 -10.86 1.91 -4.63
C ILE A 108 -11.56 3.18 -4.15
N VAL A 109 -11.47 3.45 -2.85
CA VAL A 109 -12.06 4.66 -2.22
C VAL A 109 -11.03 5.76 -1.98
N TRP A 110 -9.74 5.42 -1.97
CA TRP A 110 -8.64 6.39 -1.89
C TRP A 110 -7.41 5.87 -2.62
N GLN A 111 -6.61 6.80 -3.17
CA GLN A 111 -5.37 6.48 -3.87
C GLN A 111 -4.30 7.56 -3.68
N ASN A 112 -3.06 7.13 -3.50
CA ASN A 112 -1.84 7.92 -3.64
C ASN A 112 -1.13 7.46 -4.91
N VAL A 113 -1.30 8.24 -5.98
CA VAL A 113 -0.75 7.96 -7.30
C VAL A 113 0.22 9.07 -7.71
N PRO A 114 1.18 8.80 -8.61
CA PRO A 114 2.13 9.81 -9.07
C PRO A 114 1.40 11.04 -9.61
N ASP A 115 2.00 12.21 -9.45
CA ASP A 115 1.43 13.44 -10.00
C ASP A 115 1.33 13.32 -11.54
N PRO A 116 0.21 13.73 -12.16
CA PRO A 116 0.07 13.69 -13.60
C PRO A 116 1.14 14.58 -14.24
N THR A 117 1.85 14.01 -15.22
CA THR A 117 2.93 14.67 -15.96
C THR A 117 2.43 15.72 -16.94
#